data_AF-A0A392S207-F1
#
_entry.id   AF-A0A392S207-F1
#
_cell.length_a   1.000
_cell.length_b   1.000
_cell.length_c   1.000
_cell.angle_alpha   90.00
_cell.angle_beta   90.00
_cell.angle_gamma   90.00
#
_symmetry.space_group_name_H-M   'P 1'
#
loop_
_entity.id
_entity.type
_entity.pdbx_description
1 polymer ?
#
loop_
_entity_poly.entity_id
_entity_poly.type
_entity_poly.pdbx_seq_one_letter_code
_entity_poly.pdbx_strand_id
1 'polypeptide(L)' 'MQAATGTIDYIIDTISADHSVLPLLGLLKLNGKLVTVGLPSKPLELPVFPLVAGRKLIGGSNFGGIKET' A
#
# COMPACT_ATOMS: atom_id res chain seq x y z
N MET A 1 -0.03 -14.34 -8.12
CA MET A 1 -0.80 -13.55 -7.12
C MET A 1 -2.31 -13.76 -7.15
N GLN A 2 -2.88 -14.36 -8.21
CA GLN A 2 -4.33 -14.42 -8.42
C GLN A 2 -5.13 -15.04 -7.25
N ALA A 3 -4.61 -16.09 -6.61
CA ALA A 3 -5.24 -16.75 -5.46
C ALA A 3 -5.33 -15.86 -4.20
N ALA A 4 -4.48 -14.83 -4.08
CA ALA A 4 -4.44 -13.94 -2.92
C ALA A 4 -5.27 -12.65 -3.09
N THR A 5 -5.98 -12.51 -4.22
CA THR A 5 -6.81 -11.33 -4.53
C THR A 5 -7.86 -11.12 -3.44
N GLY A 6 -7.89 -9.93 -2.84
CA GLY A 6 -8.86 -9.61 -1.80
C GLY A 6 -8.76 -10.46 -0.53
N THR A 7 -7.57 -11.01 -0.22
CA THR A 7 -7.36 -11.87 0.97
C THR A 7 -6.46 -11.24 2.04
N ILE A 8 -5.77 -10.16 1.73
CA ILE A 8 -4.77 -9.55 2.61
C ILE A 8 -5.36 -8.37 3.37
N ASP A 9 -5.19 -8.34 4.69
CA ASP A 9 -5.67 -7.22 5.53
C ASP A 9 -4.69 -6.04 5.52
N TYR A 10 -3.39 -6.33 5.56
CA TYR A 10 -2.31 -5.34 5.63
C TYR A 10 -1.16 -5.72 4.71
N ILE A 11 -0.64 -4.73 3.97
CA ILE A 11 0.60 -4.85 3.19
C ILE A 11 1.59 -3.81 3.70
N ILE A 12 2.82 -4.24 3.96
CA ILE A 12 3.96 -3.35 4.19
C ILE A 12 4.79 -3.35 2.91
N ASP A 13 4.80 -2.22 2.23
CA ASP A 13 5.55 -2.03 0.99
C ASP A 13 6.92 -1.44 1.29
N THR A 14 7.95 -2.25 1.08
CA THR A 14 9.36 -1.92 1.35
C THR A 14 10.16 -1.64 0.07
N ILE A 15 9.49 -1.51 -1.09
CA ILE A 15 10.18 -1.41 -2.38
C ILE A 15 10.68 0.03 -2.56
N SER A 16 12.00 0.19 -2.67
CA SER A 16 12.65 1.50 -2.92
C SER A 16 12.90 1.80 -4.39
N ALA A 17 12.47 0.91 -5.29
CA ALA A 17 12.55 1.10 -6.74
C ALA A 17 11.17 1.48 -7.32
N ASP A 18 11.17 2.02 -8.53
CA ASP A 18 9.95 2.33 -9.27
C ASP A 18 9.08 1.08 -9.43
N HIS A 19 7.84 1.14 -8.94
CA HIS A 19 6.89 0.04 -9.04
C HIS A 19 5.44 0.55 -8.99
N SER A 20 4.49 -0.27 -9.44
CA SER A 20 3.06 0.05 -9.39
C SER A 20 2.42 -0.49 -8.12
N VAL A 21 1.59 0.33 -7.48
CA VAL A 21 0.79 -0.09 -6.31
C VAL A 21 -0.52 -0.79 -6.69
N LEU A 22 -0.95 -0.71 -7.96
CA LEU A 22 -2.21 -1.28 -8.42
C LEU A 22 -2.32 -2.80 -8.14
N PRO A 23 -1.30 -3.63 -8.42
CA PRO A 23 -1.36 -5.05 -8.09
C PRO A 23 -1.49 -5.30 -6.59
N LEU A 24 -0.79 -4.51 -5.76
CA LEU A 24 -0.82 -4.61 -4.30
C LEU A 24 -2.20 -4.26 -3.74
N LEU A 25 -2.81 -3.20 -4.26
CA LEU A 25 -4.19 -2.84 -3.93
C LEU A 25 -5.16 -3.96 -4.30
N GLY A 26 -4.93 -4.71 -5.38
CA GLY A 26 -5.75 -5.86 -5.76
C GLY A 26 -5.73 -7.01 -4.73
N LEU A 27 -4.64 -7.17 -3.98
CA LEU A 27 -4.51 -8.21 -2.95
C LEU A 27 -5.27 -7.86 -1.66
N LEU A 28 -5.47 -6.57 -1.41
CA LEU A 28 -6.13 -6.10 -0.21
C LEU A 28 -7.62 -6.44 -0.20
N LYS A 29 -8.08 -6.93 0.96
CA LYS A 29 -9.49 -7.05 1.35
C LYS A 29 -10.20 -5.70 1.34
N LEU A 30 -11.53 -5.75 1.50
CA LEU A 30 -12.34 -4.58 1.85
C LEU A 30 -11.81 -3.95 3.15
N ASN A 31 -11.57 -2.64 3.17
CA ASN A 31 -10.92 -1.90 4.26
C ASN A 31 -9.45 -2.27 4.53
N GLY A 32 -8.79 -2.98 3.61
CA GLY A 32 -7.37 -3.31 3.75
C GLY A 32 -6.48 -2.07 3.68
N LYS A 33 -5.29 -2.18 4.27
CA LYS A 33 -4.33 -1.07 4.36
C LYS A 33 -2.99 -1.41 3.71
N LEU A 34 -2.46 -0.47 2.94
CA LEU A 34 -1.09 -0.50 2.44
C LEU A 34 -0.29 0.57 3.19
N VAL A 35 0.81 0.17 3.83
CA VAL A 35 1.76 1.08 4.46
C VAL A 35 3.04 1.04 3.67
N THR A 36 3.43 2.17 3.09
CA THR A 36 4.72 2.29 2.38
C THR A 36 5.80 2.79 3.33
N VAL A 37 6.93 2.09 3.32
CA VAL A 37 8.18 2.48 3.99
C VAL A 37 9.33 2.60 2.98
N GLY A 38 9.08 2.24 1.72
CA GLY A 38 9.99 2.45 0.61
C GLY A 38 9.96 3.90 0.11
N LEU A 39 11.09 4.38 -0.40
CA LEU A 39 11.24 5.73 -0.94
C LEU A 39 11.72 5.65 -2.40
N PRO A 40 10.82 5.35 -3.36
CA PRO A 40 11.16 5.33 -4.78
C PRO A 40 11.50 6.74 -5.28
N SER A 41 12.30 6.83 -6.34
CA SER A 41 12.72 8.10 -6.92
C SER A 41 11.60 8.80 -7.71
N LYS A 42 10.62 8.04 -8.21
CA LYS A 42 9.42 8.58 -8.85
C LYS A 42 8.21 8.55 -7.92
N PRO A 43 7.28 9.50 -8.05
CA PRO A 43 6.00 9.45 -7.36
C PRO A 43 5.23 8.16 -7.69
N LEU A 44 4.60 7.56 -6.68
CA LEU A 44 3.72 6.42 -6.87
C LEU A 44 2.42 6.86 -7.55
N GLU A 45 2.06 6.20 -8.67
CA GLU A 45 0.76 6.39 -9.31
C GLU A 45 -0.34 5.75 -8.47
N LEU A 46 -1.30 6.56 -8.02
CA LEU A 46 -2.36 6.10 -7.13
C LEU A 46 -3.70 5.92 -7.88
N PRO A 47 -4.12 4.68 -8.16
CA PRO A 47 -5.40 4.44 -8.83
C PRO A 47 -6.55 4.66 -7.85
N VAL A 48 -7.35 5.71 -8.08
CA VAL A 48 -8.42 6.15 -7.16
C VAL A 48 -9.57 5.16 -7.09
N PHE A 49 -9.97 4.55 -8.22
CA PHE A 49 -11.13 3.66 -8.24
C PHE A 49 -10.98 2.43 -7.33
N PRO A 50 -9.89 1.64 -7.37
CA PRO A 50 -9.66 0.54 -6.44
C PRO A 50 -9.64 0.94 -4.95
N LEU A 51 -9.19 2.16 -4.65
CA LEU A 51 -9.21 2.67 -3.28
C LEU A 51 -10.63 2.92 -2.79
N VAL A 52 -11.43 3.66 -3.58
CA VAL A 52 -12.80 4.01 -3.22
C VAL A 52 -13.69 2.77 -3.21
N ALA A 53 -13.63 1.95 -4.26
CA ALA A 53 -14.42 0.71 -4.37
C ALA A 53 -14.12 -0.28 -3.23
N GLY A 54 -12.86 -0.35 -2.79
CA GLY A 54 -12.41 -1.24 -1.72
C GLY A 54 -12.40 -0.63 -0.32
N ARG A 55 -12.76 0.65 -0.15
CA ARG A 55 -12.56 1.41 1.10
C ARG A 55 -11.14 1.27 1.68
N LYS A 56 -10.14 1.19 0.79
CA LYS A 56 -8.75 0.89 1.16
C LYS A 56 -8.02 2.14 1.61
N LEU A 57 -7.04 1.96 2.49
CA LEU A 57 -6.18 3.04 2.98
C LEU A 57 -4.75 2.84 2.48
N ILE A 58 -4.12 3.95 2.11
CA ILE A 58 -2.68 4.02 1.88
C ILE A 58 -2.09 5.05 2.84
N GLY A 59 -0.99 4.68 3.49
CA GLY A 59 -0.26 5.55 4.41
C GLY A 59 1.23 5.30 4.33
N GLY A 60 2.01 6.19 4.95
CA GLY A 60 3.47 6.10 5.00
C GLY A 60 3.97 6.09 6.44
N SER A 61 5.14 5.48 6.66
CA SER A 61 5.86 5.55 7.93
C SER A 61 7.36 5.56 7.66
N ASN A 62 8.08 6.55 8.18
CA ASN A 62 9.52 6.68 7.96
C ASN A 62 10.36 6.09 9.13
N PHE A 63 9.80 6.10 10.33
CA PHE A 63 10.48 5.64 11.54
C PHE A 63 9.44 5.15 12.56
N GLY A 64 9.87 4.30 13.49
CA GLY A 64 9.02 3.76 14.55
C GLY A 64 9.81 3.56 15.84
N GLY A 65 9.10 3.46 16.96
CA GLY A 65 9.70 3.20 18.27
C GLY A 65 10.37 4.41 18.94
N ILE A 66 10.32 5.59 18.31
CA ILE A 66 10.75 6.86 18.92
C ILE A 66 9.52 7.73 19.22
N LYS A 67 9.65 8.62 20.21
CA LYS A 67 8.60 9.60 20.49
C LYS A 67 8.46 10.53 19.29
N GLU A 68 7.26 10.64 18.75
CA GLU A 68 6.94 11.59 17.68
C GLU A 68 7.09 13.04 18.18
N THR A 69 7.56 13.92 17.30
CA THR A 69 7.82 15.34 17.57
C THR A 69 6.71 16.23 17.06
#